data_AF-A0A1Q6E7R1-F1
#
_entry.id   AF-A0A1Q6E7R1-F1
#
_cell.length_a   1.000
_cell.length_b   1.000
_cell.length_c   1.000
_cell.angle_alpha   90.00
_cell.angle_beta   90.00
_cell.angle_gamma   90.00
#
_symmetry.space_group_name_H-M   'P 1'
#
loop_
_entity.id
_entity.type
_entity.pdbx_description
1 polymer ?
#
loop_
_entity_poly.entity_id
_entity_poly.type
_entity_poly.pdbx_seq_one_letter_code
_entity_poly.pdbx_strand_id
1 'polypeptide(L)'
;MDEADQLMGLNFLDRLFGPLRTAAVEVAPRKLAYIKQEKGDTLRRVGLEEITAGELEELIHDKITSNYLYNLEINEQYGVTKFNIMIELPGDKPYKLVLALKYHPEHHRISLITCF
;
A
#
# COMPACT_ATOMS: atom_id res chain seq x y z
N MET A 1 -1.87 -5.43 31.30
CA MET A 1 -1.19 -5.62 30.00
C MET A 1 0.27 -5.48 30.34
N ASP A 2 0.99 -6.61 30.36
CA ASP A 2 2.34 -6.68 30.92
C ASP A 2 3.37 -6.23 29.88
N GLU A 3 4.53 -5.77 30.34
CA GLU A 3 5.64 -5.28 29.49
C GLU A 3 6.10 -6.33 28.45
N ALA A 4 6.00 -7.61 28.80
CA ALA A 4 6.27 -8.73 27.91
C ALA A 4 5.27 -8.82 26.74
N ASP A 5 3.98 -8.54 26.97
CA ASP A 5 2.96 -8.52 25.91
C ASP A 5 3.21 -7.36 24.93
N GLN A 6 3.65 -6.21 25.46
CA GLN A 6 4.01 -5.04 24.66
C GLN A 6 5.25 -5.32 23.81
N LEU A 7 6.29 -5.94 24.38
CA LEU A 7 7.50 -6.33 23.67
C LEU A 7 7.25 -7.41 22.62
N MET A 8 6.36 -8.39 22.89
CA MET A 8 5.94 -9.37 21.87
C MET A 8 5.19 -8.68 20.72
N GLY A 9 4.28 -7.76 21.02
CA GLY A 9 3.58 -6.97 20.02
C GLY A 9 4.54 -6.15 19.15
N LEU A 10 5.52 -5.48 19.76
CA LEU A 10 6.52 -4.68 19.06
C LEU A 10 7.42 -5.54 18.16
N ASN A 11 7.92 -6.68 18.68
CA ASN A 11 8.74 -7.62 17.91
C ASN A 11 7.97 -8.23 16.72
N PHE A 12 6.68 -8.50 16.89
CA PHE A 12 5.83 -8.99 15.80
C PHE A 12 5.65 -7.93 14.72
N LEU A 13 5.36 -6.70 15.12
CA LEU A 13 5.21 -5.57 14.19
C LEU A 13 6.52 -5.28 13.45
N ASP A 14 7.68 -5.31 14.10
CA ASP A 14 8.96 -5.11 13.43
C ASP A 14 9.30 -6.21 12.43
N ARG A 15 9.02 -7.47 12.77
CA ARG A 15 9.19 -8.60 11.84
C ARG A 15 8.27 -8.52 10.63
N LEU A 16 7.11 -7.90 10.78
CA LEU A 16 6.16 -7.71 9.69
C LEU A 16 6.47 -6.47 8.86
N PHE A 17 6.68 -5.32 9.49
CA PHE A 17 6.88 -4.04 8.81
C PHE A 17 8.29 -3.89 8.25
N GLY A 18 9.31 -4.45 8.89
CA GLY A 18 10.69 -4.40 8.40
C GLY A 18 10.78 -4.82 6.93
N PRO A 19 10.31 -6.04 6.57
CA PRO A 19 10.30 -6.49 5.19
C PRO A 19 9.41 -5.65 4.27
N LEU A 20 8.27 -5.13 4.75
CA LEU A 20 7.38 -4.30 3.92
C LEU A 20 8.02 -2.96 3.55
N ARG A 21 8.81 -2.34 4.44
CA ARG A 21 9.47 -1.06 4.20
C ARG A 21 10.64 -1.13 3.20
N THR A 22 11.19 -2.32 2.97
CA THR A 22 12.31 -2.53 2.04
C THR A 22 11.89 -3.26 0.76
N ALA A 23 10.63 -3.71 0.69
CA ALA A 23 10.11 -4.44 -0.46
C ALA A 23 9.96 -3.52 -1.68
N ALA A 24 10.30 -4.05 -2.86
CA ALA A 24 10.07 -3.33 -4.11
C ALA A 24 8.57 -3.24 -4.41
N VAL A 25 8.08 -2.06 -4.71
CA VAL A 25 6.68 -1.85 -5.15
C VAL A 25 6.61 -1.98 -6.66
N GLU A 26 5.62 -2.73 -7.15
CA GLU A 26 5.37 -2.91 -8.58
C GLU A 26 3.91 -2.58 -8.92
N VAL A 27 3.73 -1.63 -9.83
CA VAL A 27 2.46 -1.25 -10.42
C VAL A 27 2.48 -1.68 -11.88
N ALA A 28 1.82 -2.80 -12.17
CA ALA A 28 1.72 -3.28 -13.54
C ALA A 28 1.05 -2.23 -14.45
N PRO A 29 1.60 -1.91 -15.65
CA PRO A 29 1.05 -0.87 -16.53
C PRO A 29 -0.43 -1.08 -16.90
N ARG A 30 -0.83 -2.34 -17.11
CA ARG A 30 -2.24 -2.70 -17.36
C ARG A 30 -3.16 -2.36 -16.19
N LYS A 31 -2.64 -2.46 -14.96
CA LYS A 31 -3.37 -2.13 -13.74
C LYS A 31 -3.57 -0.63 -13.61
N LEU A 32 -2.52 0.14 -13.88
CA LEU A 32 -2.60 1.60 -13.91
C LEU A 32 -3.57 2.07 -14.98
N ALA A 33 -3.52 1.50 -16.19
CA ALA A 33 -4.46 1.82 -17.26
C ALA A 33 -5.92 1.55 -16.85
N TYR A 34 -6.19 0.40 -16.23
CA TYR A 34 -7.52 0.08 -15.68
C TYR A 34 -7.97 1.09 -14.61
N ILE A 35 -7.08 1.47 -13.70
CA ILE A 35 -7.36 2.47 -12.66
C ILE A 35 -7.67 3.84 -13.29
N LYS A 36 -6.90 4.26 -14.29
CA LYS A 36 -7.15 5.50 -15.03
C LYS A 36 -8.49 5.46 -15.77
N GLN A 37 -8.89 4.31 -16.30
CA GLN A 37 -10.18 4.14 -16.98
C GLN A 37 -11.36 4.18 -16.02
N GLU A 38 -11.32 3.40 -14.93
CA GLU A 38 -12.45 3.26 -13.99
C GLU A 38 -12.58 4.42 -13.00
N LYS A 39 -11.45 5.07 -12.68
CA LYS A 39 -11.35 6.12 -11.65
C LYS A 39 -10.78 7.43 -12.22
N GLY A 40 -10.82 7.63 -13.53
CA GLY A 40 -10.24 8.79 -14.20
C GLY A 40 -10.69 10.14 -13.64
N ASP A 41 -11.99 10.29 -13.38
CA ASP A 41 -12.55 11.52 -12.77
C ASP A 41 -11.96 11.81 -11.39
N THR A 42 -11.78 10.77 -10.58
CA THR A 42 -11.13 10.88 -9.27
C THR A 42 -9.68 11.30 -9.42
N LEU A 43 -8.91 10.60 -10.27
CA LEU A 43 -7.49 10.89 -10.49
C LEU A 43 -7.26 12.30 -11.02
N ARG A 44 -8.11 12.77 -11.93
CA ARG A 44 -8.06 14.14 -12.46
C ARG A 44 -8.29 15.18 -11.36
N ARG A 45 -9.27 14.97 -10.46
CA ARG A 45 -9.55 15.90 -9.35
C ARG A 45 -8.39 16.04 -8.37
N VAL A 46 -7.54 15.03 -8.28
CA VAL A 46 -6.42 14.97 -7.33
C VAL A 46 -5.06 15.15 -8.00
N GLY A 47 -5.04 15.55 -9.28
CA GLY A 47 -3.80 15.82 -10.03
C GLY A 47 -2.98 14.58 -10.39
N LEU A 48 -3.57 13.38 -10.34
CA LEU A 48 -2.90 12.11 -10.64
C LEU A 48 -3.30 11.51 -12.00
N GLU A 49 -3.96 12.29 -12.87
CA GLU A 49 -4.37 11.81 -14.19
C GLU A 49 -3.18 11.30 -15.02
N GLU A 50 -2.07 12.04 -14.98
CA GLU A 50 -0.85 11.73 -15.73
C GLU A 50 0.16 10.90 -14.94
N ILE A 51 -0.17 10.45 -13.72
CA ILE A 51 0.76 9.67 -12.89
C ILE A 51 1.25 8.43 -13.65
N THR A 52 2.56 8.23 -13.63
CA THR A 52 3.22 7.05 -14.20
C THR A 52 3.20 5.89 -13.21
N ALA A 53 3.56 4.69 -13.68
CA ALA A 53 3.70 3.54 -12.79
C ALA A 53 4.79 3.78 -11.73
N GLY A 54 5.96 4.31 -12.14
CA GLY A 54 7.06 4.60 -11.24
C GLY A 54 6.72 5.63 -10.17
N GLU A 55 6.07 6.73 -10.54
CA GLU A 55 5.62 7.74 -9.57
C GLU A 55 4.61 7.16 -8.57
N LEU A 56 3.72 6.28 -9.01
CA LEU A 56 2.78 5.61 -8.11
C LEU A 56 3.48 4.59 -7.20
N GLU A 57 4.49 3.88 -7.71
CA GLU A 57 5.33 2.96 -6.93
C GLU A 57 6.07 3.70 -5.81
N GLU A 58 6.70 4.84 -6.12
CA GLU A 58 7.37 5.72 -5.15
C GLU A 58 6.38 6.23 -4.10
N LEU A 59 5.21 6.71 -4.53
CA LEU A 59 4.17 7.20 -3.63
C LEU A 59 3.65 6.12 -2.68
N ILE A 60 3.44 4.89 -3.19
CA ILE A 60 3.04 3.75 -2.37
C ILE A 60 4.14 3.40 -1.37
N HIS A 61 5.40 3.36 -1.81
CA HIS A 61 6.55 3.03 -0.97
C HIS A 61 6.70 4.02 0.18
N ASP A 62 6.66 5.32 -0.09
CA ASP A 62 6.71 6.38 0.93
C ASP A 62 5.57 6.28 1.94
N LYS A 63 4.39 5.83 1.48
CA LYS A 63 3.21 5.69 2.34
C LYS A 63 3.26 4.40 3.16
N ILE A 64 3.85 3.32 2.67
CA ILE A 64 4.08 2.11 3.49
C ILE A 64 5.04 2.43 4.65
N THR A 65 6.04 3.27 4.41
CA THR A 65 7.01 3.62 5.46
C THR A 65 6.45 4.61 6.48
N SER A 66 5.49 5.45 6.12
CA SER A 66 4.99 6.55 6.95
C SER A 66 3.55 6.42 7.48
N ASN A 67 2.72 5.53 6.93
CA ASN A 67 1.32 5.36 7.33
C ASN A 67 1.06 4.11 8.16
N TYR A 68 -0.07 4.14 8.86
CA TYR A 68 -0.72 2.93 9.38
C TYR A 68 -1.20 2.03 8.23
N LEU A 69 -0.90 0.74 8.32
CA LEU A 69 -1.49 -0.27 7.45
C LEU A 69 -2.88 -0.63 7.98
N TYR A 70 -3.87 -0.65 7.10
CA TYR A 70 -5.25 -1.00 7.40
C TYR A 70 -5.59 -2.38 6.85
N ASN A 71 -6.63 -3.03 7.40
CA ASN A 71 -7.17 -4.30 6.89
C ASN A 71 -6.07 -5.34 6.60
N LEU A 72 -5.08 -5.43 7.51
CA LEU A 72 -4.00 -6.39 7.40
C LEU A 72 -4.58 -7.81 7.54
N GLU A 73 -4.42 -8.60 6.49
CA GLU A 73 -4.80 -10.01 6.43
C GLU A 73 -3.52 -10.81 6.17
N ILE A 74 -3.18 -11.68 7.11
CA ILE A 74 -2.06 -12.62 6.99
C ILE A 74 -2.65 -14.01 6.87
N ASN A 75 -2.36 -14.67 5.76
CA ASN A 75 -2.66 -16.08 5.55
C ASN A 75 -1.36 -16.86 5.39
N GLU A 76 -0.88 -17.42 6.51
CA GLU A 76 0.38 -18.16 6.57
C GLU A 76 0.36 -19.41 5.68
N GLN A 77 -0.78 -20.11 5.60
CA GLN A 77 -0.95 -21.33 4.82
C GLN A 77 -0.70 -21.10 3.32
N TYR A 78 -1.11 -19.94 2.80
CA TYR A 78 -0.96 -19.61 1.38
C TYR A 78 0.13 -18.56 1.12
N GLY A 79 0.87 -18.13 2.15
CA GLY A 79 1.91 -17.11 2.03
C GLY A 79 1.39 -15.76 1.53
N VAL A 80 0.14 -15.42 1.87
CA VAL A 80 -0.50 -14.19 1.38
C VAL A 80 -0.58 -13.16 2.51
N THR A 81 0.04 -12.00 2.29
CA THR A 81 -0.14 -10.83 3.13
C THR A 81 -0.82 -9.75 2.31
N LYS A 82 -2.02 -9.35 2.69
CA LYS A 82 -2.75 -8.22 2.09
C LYS A 82 -2.95 -7.14 3.12
N PHE A 83 -2.95 -5.90 2.66
CA PHE A 83 -3.23 -4.75 3.51
C PHE A 83 -3.62 -3.58 2.64
N ASN A 84 -4.19 -2.57 3.28
CA ASN A 84 -4.54 -1.32 2.65
C ASN A 84 -3.65 -0.21 3.17
N ILE A 85 -3.34 0.76 2.32
CA ILE A 85 -2.80 2.06 2.72
C ILE A 85 -3.75 3.16 2.28
N MET A 86 -3.75 4.26 2.99
CA MET A 86 -4.50 5.46 2.63
C MET A 86 -3.56 6.57 2.21
N ILE A 87 -3.76 7.11 1.03
CA ILE A 87 -3.03 8.26 0.53
C ILE A 87 -3.96 9.46 0.63
N GLU A 88 -3.53 10.45 1.41
CA GLU A 88 -4.16 11.76 1.42
C GLU A 88 -3.50 12.63 0.36
N LEU A 89 -4.28 13.05 -0.63
CA LEU A 89 -3.83 13.90 -1.73
C LEU A 89 -4.24 15.35 -1.44
N PRO A 90 -3.31 16.31 -1.62
CA PRO A 90 -3.56 17.72 -1.33
C PRO A 90 -4.59 18.32 -2.29
N GLY A 91 -5.35 19.30 -1.81
CA GLY A 91 -6.36 20.05 -2.58
C GLY A 91 -7.30 20.85 -1.67
N ASP A 92 -8.16 21.70 -2.25
CA ASP A 92 -9.15 22.52 -1.51
C ASP A 92 -10.05 21.69 -0.58
N LYS A 93 -10.34 20.44 -0.98
CA LYS A 93 -10.85 19.39 -0.12
C LYS A 93 -9.91 18.18 -0.25
N PRO A 94 -9.17 17.80 0.80
CA PRO A 94 -8.23 16.69 0.71
C PRO A 94 -8.97 15.40 0.35
N TYR A 95 -8.43 14.69 -0.63
CA TYR A 95 -9.02 13.45 -1.10
C TYR A 95 -8.26 12.26 -0.52
N LYS A 96 -9.00 11.24 -0.11
CA LYS A 96 -8.46 10.01 0.45
C LYS A 96 -8.58 8.90 -0.58
N LEU A 97 -7.45 8.43 -1.08
CA LEU A 97 -7.36 7.28 -1.97
C LEU A 97 -6.94 6.07 -1.14
N VAL A 98 -7.72 4.99 -1.16
CA VAL A 98 -7.34 3.75 -0.46
C VAL A 98 -6.77 2.77 -1.48
N LEU A 99 -5.55 2.31 -1.25
CA LEU A 99 -4.90 1.31 -2.09
C LEU A 99 -4.88 -0.03 -1.37
N ALA A 100 -5.39 -1.07 -2.03
CA ALA A 100 -5.26 -2.45 -1.57
C ALA A 100 -4.01 -3.08 -2.19
N LEU A 101 -3.15 -3.63 -1.35
CA LEU A 101 -1.82 -4.12 -1.70
C LEU A 101 -1.68 -5.58 -1.29
N LYS A 102 -0.86 -6.32 -2.04
CA LYS A 102 -0.42 -7.68 -1.69
C LYS A 102 1.10 -7.69 -1.58
N TYR A 103 1.61 -8.14 -0.45
CA TYR A 103 3.01 -8.49 -0.29
C TYR A 103 3.24 -9.95 -0.67
N HIS A 104 4.31 -10.18 -1.43
CA HIS A 104 4.79 -11.48 -1.88
C HIS A 104 6.13 -11.75 -1.21
N PRO A 105 6.16 -12.47 -0.07
CA PRO A 105 7.38 -12.66 0.72
C PRO A 105 8.53 -13.29 -0.08
N GLU A 106 8.22 -14.31 -0.89
CA GLU A 106 9.18 -15.06 -1.72
C GLU A 106 9.96 -14.18 -2.71
N HIS A 107 9.36 -13.06 -3.13
CA HIS A 107 9.97 -12.15 -4.09
C HIS A 107 10.37 -10.82 -3.48
N HIS A 108 10.09 -10.61 -2.19
CA HIS A 108 10.27 -9.35 -1.50
C HIS A 108 9.64 -8.16 -2.26
N ARG A 109 8.39 -8.34 -2.70
CA ARG A 109 7.67 -7.40 -3.58
C ARG A 109 6.26 -7.10 -3.12
N ILE A 110 5.80 -5.88 -3.39
CA ILE A 110 4.44 -5.42 -3.11
C ILE A 110 3.77 -5.07 -4.43
N SER A 111 2.61 -5.67 -4.70
CA SER A 111 1.84 -5.42 -5.92
C SER A 111 0.51 -4.73 -5.61
N LEU A 112 0.10 -3.79 -6.45
CA LEU A 112 -1.21 -3.15 -6.37
C LEU A 112 -2.35 -4.12 -6.77
N ILE A 113 -3.32 -4.31 -5.87
CA ILE A 113 -4.52 -5.12 -6.11
C ILE A 113 -5.63 -4.25 -6.72
N THR A 114 -5.96 -3.13 -6.10
CA THR A 114 -7.00 -2.19 -6.56
C THR A 114 -6.90 -0.89 -5.77
N CYS A 115 -7.62 0.14 -6.21
CA CYS A 115 -7.83 1.38 -5.46
C CYS A 115 -9.33 1.64 -5.28
N PHE A 116 -9.68 2.32 -4.19
CA PHE A 116 -11.05 2.72 -3.86
C PHE A 116 -11.15 4.24 -3.69
#